data_AF-A0A2M8C6V2-F1
#
_entry.id   AF-A0A2M8C6V2-F1
#
_cell.length_a   1.000
_cell.length_b   1.000
_cell.length_c   1.000
_cell.angle_alpha   90.00
_cell.angle_beta   90.00
_cell.angle_gamma   90.00
#
_symmetry.space_group_name_H-M   'P 1'
#
loop_
_entity.id
_entity.type
_entity.pdbx_description
1 polymer ?
#
loop_
_entity_poly.entity_id
_entity_poly.type
_entity_poly.pdbx_seq_one_letter_code
_entity_poly.pdbx_strand_id
1 'polypeptide(L)'
;MEYLFYRLWQLLIGKSEEDMPPFGSIIIIWLLIVLNIRTIELLLNHFFDFAYTPRGENEIILYSLIPISIVLIFNIFYLFRRRTKIKLKYENESELKKKVGNIVLFTYGVLSILIFFIIGNAYPIS
;
A
#
# COMPACT_ATOMS: atom_id res chain seq x y z
N MET A 1 0.88 0.50 -10.03
CA MET A 1 -0.19 0.17 -9.06
C MET A 1 -1.37 -0.56 -9.67
N GLU A 2 -1.95 -0.14 -10.81
CA GLU A 2 -3.10 -0.84 -11.43
C GLU A 2 -2.86 -2.35 -11.64
N TYR A 3 -1.66 -2.73 -12.09
CA TYR A 3 -1.30 -4.12 -12.31
C TYR A 3 -1.25 -4.91 -11.00
N LEU A 4 -0.52 -4.42 -9.99
CA LEU A 4 -0.43 -5.06 -8.67
C LEU A 4 -1.80 -5.15 -7.98
N PHE A 5 -2.65 -4.13 -8.15
CA PHE A 5 -4.04 -4.14 -7.71
C PHE A 5 -4.83 -5.27 -8.33
N TYR A 6 -4.71 -5.45 -9.65
CA TYR A 6 -5.39 -6.55 -10.33
C TYR A 6 -4.84 -7.93 -9.95
N ARG A 7 -3.52 -8.06 -9.74
CA ARG A 7 -2.92 -9.30 -9.25
C ARG A 7 -3.42 -9.67 -7.86
N LEU A 8 -3.47 -8.70 -6.93
CA LEU A 8 -4.07 -8.90 -5.60
C LEU A 8 -5.54 -9.31 -5.72
N TRP A 9 -6.29 -8.64 -6.58
CA TRP A 9 -7.69 -8.96 -6.81
C TRP A 9 -7.84 -10.42 -7.28
N GLN A 10 -7.06 -10.86 -8.26
CA GLN A 10 -7.10 -12.26 -8.71
C GLN A 10 -6.73 -13.27 -7.63
N LEU A 11 -5.83 -12.94 -6.69
CA LEU A 11 -5.50 -13.80 -5.55
C LEU A 11 -6.61 -13.89 -4.49
N LEU A 12 -7.52 -12.90 -4.49
CA LEU A 12 -8.66 -12.83 -3.58
C LEU A 12 -9.96 -13.35 -4.23
N ILE A 13 -10.06 -13.37 -5.56
CA ILE A 13 -11.15 -14.04 -6.30
C ILE A 13 -11.13 -15.54 -5.94
N GLY A 14 -12.22 -16.03 -5.37
CA GLY A 14 -12.33 -17.40 -4.83
C GLY A 14 -12.36 -17.46 -3.30
N LYS A 15 -12.18 -16.33 -2.60
CA LYS A 15 -12.27 -16.25 -1.13
C LYS A 15 -13.52 -15.52 -0.60
N SER A 16 -14.32 -14.85 -1.44
CA SER A 16 -15.53 -14.12 -1.01
C SER A 16 -16.42 -13.65 -2.18
N GLU A 17 -17.52 -12.97 -1.86
CA GLU A 17 -18.48 -12.29 -2.77
C GLU A 17 -17.83 -11.31 -3.75
N GLU A 18 -18.52 -10.98 -4.86
CA GLU A 18 -17.97 -10.35 -6.07
C GLU A 18 -17.25 -9.00 -5.87
N ASP A 19 -17.69 -8.17 -4.92
CA ASP A 19 -17.11 -6.84 -4.65
C ASP A 19 -16.06 -6.81 -3.51
N MET A 20 -15.95 -7.87 -2.71
CA MET A 20 -14.96 -7.95 -1.63
C MET A 20 -13.50 -8.06 -2.14
N PRO A 21 -13.17 -8.81 -3.21
CA PRO A 21 -11.80 -8.96 -3.70
C PRO A 21 -11.16 -7.64 -4.20
N PRO A 22 -11.85 -6.77 -4.99
CA PRO A 22 -11.31 -5.45 -5.31
C PRO A 22 -11.13 -4.58 -4.05
N PHE A 23 -12.07 -4.61 -3.10
CA PHE A 23 -11.96 -3.81 -1.88
C PHE A 23 -10.78 -4.26 -1.02
N GLY A 24 -10.62 -5.56 -0.77
CA GLY A 24 -9.49 -6.11 -0.02
C GLY A 24 -8.14 -5.78 -0.68
N SER A 25 -8.10 -5.77 -2.02
CA SER A 25 -6.90 -5.37 -2.76
C SER A 25 -6.51 -3.91 -2.52
N ILE A 26 -7.50 -3.02 -2.39
CA ILE A 26 -7.27 -1.62 -2.04
C ILE A 26 -6.72 -1.48 -0.64
N ILE A 27 -7.30 -2.19 0.33
CA ILE A 27 -6.85 -2.14 1.73
C ILE A 27 -5.39 -2.60 1.84
N ILE A 28 -5.02 -3.69 1.17
CA ILE A 28 -3.64 -4.19 1.17
C ILE A 28 -2.69 -3.17 0.52
N ILE A 29 -3.04 -2.63 -0.65
CA ILE A 29 -2.22 -1.61 -1.31
C ILE A 29 -2.09 -0.35 -0.46
N TRP A 30 -3.19 0.10 0.15
CA TRP A 30 -3.23 1.24 1.05
C TRP A 30 -2.27 1.03 2.22
N LEU A 31 -2.34 -0.12 2.89
CA LEU A 31 -1.44 -0.47 4.00
C LEU A 31 0.03 -0.43 3.55
N LEU A 32 0.36 -1.05 2.41
CA LEU A 32 1.73 -1.06 1.90
C LEU A 32 2.23 0.35 1.58
N ILE A 33 1.40 1.21 0.97
CA ILE A 33 1.79 2.60 0.70
C ILE A 33 2.03 3.36 2.02
N VAL A 34 1.15 3.20 3.01
CA VAL A 34 1.30 3.86 4.32
C VAL A 34 2.60 3.43 5.00
N LEU A 35 2.94 2.13 4.99
CA LEU A 35 4.22 1.64 5.53
C LEU A 35 5.42 2.29 4.84
N ASN A 36 5.39 2.41 3.51
CA ASN A 36 6.47 3.04 2.76
C ASN A 36 6.57 4.55 3.06
N ILE A 37 5.44 5.26 3.16
CA ILE A 37 5.42 6.68 3.56
C ILE A 37 6.05 6.85 4.94
N ARG A 38 5.67 6.01 5.92
CA ARG A 38 6.27 6.07 7.27
C ARG A 38 7.75 5.74 7.27
N THR A 39 8.18 4.77 6.47
CA THR A 39 9.61 4.47 6.32
C THR A 39 10.38 5.68 5.79
N ILE A 40 9.86 6.35 4.76
CA ILE A 40 10.47 7.57 4.20
C ILE A 40 10.52 8.68 5.26
N GLU A 41 9.43 8.86 6.01
CA GLU A 41 9.34 9.85 7.07
C GLU A 41 10.39 9.63 8.17
N LEU A 42 10.58 8.38 8.61
CA LEU A 42 11.62 8.01 9.59
C LEU A 42 13.02 8.35 9.07
N LEU A 43 13.30 8.04 7.81
CA LEU A 43 14.58 8.38 7.18
C LEU A 43 14.77 9.90 7.07
N LEU A 44 13.73 10.63 6.67
CA LEU A 44 13.79 12.09 6.56
C LEU A 44 13.99 12.77 7.92
N ASN A 45 13.33 12.26 8.97
CA ASN A 45 13.57 12.69 10.34
C ASN A 45 15.07 12.50 10.69
N HIS A 46 15.57 11.28 10.51
CA HIS A 46 16.93 10.94 10.90
C HIS A 46 18.02 11.74 10.17
N PHE A 47 17.91 11.89 8.84
CA PHE A 47 18.96 12.51 8.04
C PHE A 47 18.86 14.02 7.91
N PHE A 48 17.68 14.61 8.07
CA PHE A 48 17.44 16.02 7.76
C PHE A 48 16.76 16.80 8.89
N ASP A 49 16.37 16.14 9.99
CA ASP A 49 15.57 16.74 11.08
C ASP A 49 14.31 17.44 10.55
N PHE A 50 13.79 16.94 9.42
CA PHE A 50 12.77 17.59 8.62
C PHE A 50 11.35 17.14 9.00
N ALA A 51 11.23 16.17 9.91
CA ALA A 51 9.94 15.59 10.26
C ALA A 51 9.26 16.36 11.40
N TYR A 52 7.96 16.54 11.26
CA TYR A 52 7.12 17.12 12.29
C TYR A 52 7.09 16.20 13.52
N THR A 53 7.57 16.68 14.66
CA THR A 53 7.47 15.99 15.97
C THR A 53 6.17 16.43 16.64
N PRO A 54 5.14 15.56 16.72
CA PRO A 54 3.89 15.91 17.39
C PRO A 54 4.14 16.08 18.89
N ARG A 55 3.53 17.08 19.52
CA ARG A 55 3.76 17.41 20.94
C ARG A 55 2.72 16.83 21.89
N GLY A 56 1.66 16.21 21.37
CA GLY A 56 0.61 15.57 22.16
C GLY A 56 -0.14 14.47 21.40
N GLU A 57 -0.85 13.61 22.14
CA GLU A 57 -1.53 12.43 21.61
C GLU A 57 -2.51 12.77 20.46
N ASN A 58 -3.28 13.85 20.60
CA ASN A 58 -4.21 14.30 19.57
C ASN A 58 -3.49 14.73 18.28
N GLU A 59 -2.32 15.36 18.40
CA GLU A 59 -1.50 15.75 17.25
C GLU A 59 -0.93 14.52 16.54
N ILE A 60 -0.48 13.51 17.30
CA ILE A 60 0.00 12.23 16.76
C ILE A 60 -1.11 11.55 15.95
N ILE A 61 -2.32 11.48 16.50
CA ILE A 61 -3.47 10.86 15.85
C ILE A 61 -3.82 11.61 14.56
N LEU A 62 -3.99 12.93 14.62
CA LEU A 62 -4.33 13.75 13.45
C LEU A 62 -3.27 13.66 12.36
N TYR A 63 -2.00 13.80 12.74
CA TYR A 63 -0.88 13.69 11.83
C TYR A 63 -0.81 12.31 11.16
N SER A 64 -1.20 11.26 11.86
CA SER A 64 -1.26 9.90 11.31
C SER A 64 -2.44 9.66 10.38
N LEU A 65 -3.60 10.26 10.68
CA LEU A 65 -4.82 10.08 9.92
C LEU A 65 -4.78 10.77 8.55
N ILE A 66 -4.05 11.88 8.42
CA ILE A 66 -3.95 12.65 7.18
C ILE A 66 -3.37 11.81 6.01
N PRO A 67 -2.14 11.27 6.09
CA PRO A 67 -1.57 10.49 4.99
C PRO A 67 -2.37 9.20 4.74
N ILE A 68 -2.88 8.58 5.81
CA ILE A 68 -3.78 7.43 5.74
C ILE A 68 -5.01 7.74 4.86
N SER A 69 -5.69 8.84 5.16
CA SER A 69 -6.94 9.21 4.49
C SER A 69 -6.70 9.61 3.04
N ILE A 70 -5.63 10.36 2.76
CA ILE A 70 -5.25 10.77 1.40
C ILE A 70 -4.99 9.55 0.53
N VAL A 71 -4.19 8.59 1.01
CA VAL A 71 -3.87 7.38 0.24
C VAL A 71 -5.12 6.53 0.02
N LEU A 72 -6.00 6.43 1.02
CA LEU A 72 -7.25 5.68 0.89
C LEU A 72 -8.18 6.31 -0.16
N ILE A 73 -8.40 7.62 -0.08
CA ILE A 73 -9.20 8.39 -1.05
C ILE A 73 -8.63 8.20 -2.45
N PHE A 74 -7.31 8.39 -2.61
CA PHE A 74 -6.64 8.19 -3.91
C PHE A 74 -6.89 6.79 -4.46
N ASN A 75 -6.73 5.74 -3.65
CA ASN A 75 -6.94 4.36 -4.09
C ASN A 75 -8.40 4.08 -4.46
N ILE A 76 -9.37 4.64 -3.75
CA ILE A 76 -10.79 4.50 -4.09
C ILE A 76 -11.07 5.14 -5.46
N PHE A 77 -10.67 6.39 -5.66
CA PHE A 77 -10.95 7.10 -6.91
C PHE A 77 -10.16 6.56 -8.10
N TYR A 78 -8.91 6.14 -7.89
CA TYR A 78 -8.03 5.71 -8.96
C TYR A 78 -8.12 4.22 -9.28
N LEU A 79 -8.19 3.34 -8.27
CA LEU A 79 -8.23 1.89 -8.46
C LEU A 79 -9.66 1.35 -8.45
N PHE A 80 -10.44 1.62 -7.40
CA PHE A 80 -11.79 1.03 -7.26
C PHE A 80 -12.74 1.46 -8.38
N ARG A 81 -12.78 2.77 -8.66
CA ARG A 81 -13.68 3.33 -9.67
C ARG A 81 -13.32 2.87 -11.08
N ARG A 82 -12.04 2.55 -11.32
CA ARG A 82 -11.53 2.09 -12.63
C ARG A 82 -11.41 0.57 -12.70
N ARG A 83 -11.88 -0.18 -11.70
CA ARG A 83 -11.68 -1.63 -11.57
C ARG A 83 -12.09 -2.43 -12.81
N THR A 84 -13.23 -2.09 -13.44
CA THR A 84 -13.68 -2.76 -14.67
C THR A 84 -12.72 -2.54 -15.83
N LYS A 85 -12.22 -1.32 -16.01
CA LYS A 85 -11.22 -1.00 -17.05
C LYS A 85 -9.89 -1.72 -16.78
N ILE A 86 -9.49 -1.77 -15.51
CA ILE A 86 -8.28 -2.47 -15.08
C ILE A 86 -8.40 -3.98 -15.33
N LYS A 87 -9.54 -4.58 -14.99
CA LYS A 87 -9.83 -5.99 -15.25
C LYS A 87 -9.70 -6.30 -16.74
N LEU A 88 -10.44 -5.60 -17.59
CA LEU A 88 -10.41 -5.80 -19.04
C LEU A 88 -9.00 -5.66 -19.64
N LYS A 89 -8.16 -4.78 -19.08
CA LYS A 89 -6.78 -4.56 -19.52
C LYS A 89 -5.86 -5.75 -19.26
N TYR A 90 -6.09 -6.51 -18.19
CA TYR A 90 -5.14 -7.53 -17.71
C TYR A 90 -5.73 -8.95 -17.63
N GLU A 91 -7.03 -9.14 -17.89
CA GLU A 91 -7.73 -10.43 -17.78
C GLU A 91 -7.17 -11.50 -18.73
N ASN A 92 -6.70 -11.10 -19.91
CA ASN A 92 -6.17 -11.99 -20.94
C ASN A 92 -4.63 -12.01 -21.02
N GLU A 93 -3.94 -11.75 -19.90
CA GLU A 93 -2.47 -11.81 -19.89
C GLU A 93 -1.93 -13.25 -19.94
N SER A 94 -0.70 -13.41 -20.46
CA SER A 94 -0.06 -14.72 -20.53
C SER A 94 0.33 -15.26 -19.16
N GLU A 95 0.35 -16.59 -19.01
CA GLU A 95 0.70 -17.27 -17.75
C GLU A 95 2.08 -16.87 -17.21
N LEU A 96 3.04 -16.61 -18.10
CA LEU A 96 4.36 -16.11 -17.71
C LEU A 96 4.26 -14.74 -17.02
N LYS A 97 3.48 -13.80 -17.58
CA LYS A 97 3.27 -12.49 -16.99
C LYS A 97 2.57 -12.60 -15.64
N LYS A 98 1.56 -13.46 -15.50
CA LYS A 98 0.89 -13.73 -14.22
C LYS A 98 1.88 -14.17 -13.14
N LYS A 99 2.76 -15.13 -13.45
CA LYS A 99 3.79 -15.63 -12.52
C LYS A 99 4.76 -14.53 -12.10
N VAL A 100 5.30 -13.79 -13.06
CA VAL A 100 6.21 -12.67 -12.75
C VAL A 100 5.51 -11.60 -11.92
N GLY A 101 4.27 -11.26 -12.25
CA GLY A 101 3.46 -10.30 -11.51
C GLY A 101 3.23 -10.70 -10.06
N ASN A 102 2.97 -11.98 -9.80
CA ASN A 102 2.83 -12.50 -8.44
C ASN A 102 4.15 -12.43 -7.65
N ILE A 103 5.29 -12.76 -8.27
CA ILE A 103 6.61 -12.66 -7.64
C ILE A 103 6.90 -11.21 -7.27
N VAL A 104 6.69 -10.28 -8.20
CA VAL A 104 6.89 -8.84 -7.96
C VAL A 104 5.98 -8.35 -6.83
N LEU A 105 4.70 -8.73 -6.84
CA LEU A 105 3.75 -8.37 -5.79
C LEU A 105 4.19 -8.87 -4.41
N PHE A 106 4.58 -10.15 -4.30
CA PHE A 106 5.00 -10.75 -3.04
C PHE A 106 6.30 -10.12 -2.54
N THR A 107 7.28 -9.93 -3.43
CA THR A 107 8.55 -9.29 -3.12
C THR A 107 8.33 -7.86 -2.63
N TYR A 108 7.49 -7.08 -3.31
CA TYR A 108 7.15 -5.72 -2.89
C TYR A 108 6.49 -5.70 -1.51
N GLY A 109 5.54 -6.60 -1.24
CA GLY A 109 4.87 -6.71 0.05
C GLY A 109 5.84 -7.04 1.18
N VAL A 110 6.65 -8.10 1.00
CA VAL A 110 7.64 -8.55 2.00
C VAL A 110 8.69 -7.48 2.25
N LEU A 111 9.27 -6.88 1.21
CA LEU A 111 10.28 -5.83 1.36
C LEU A 111 9.72 -4.59 2.05
N SER A 112 8.50 -4.16 1.72
CA SER A 112 7.87 -3.00 2.37
C SER A 112 7.75 -3.20 3.88
N ILE A 113 7.36 -4.42 4.31
CA ILE A 113 7.22 -4.75 5.74
C ILE A 113 8.60 -4.85 6.40
N LEU A 114 9.54 -5.60 5.80
CA LEU A 114 10.88 -5.80 6.36
C LEU A 114 11.64 -4.47 6.52
N ILE A 115 11.64 -3.65 5.46
CA ILE A 115 12.33 -2.35 5.49
C ILE A 115 11.70 -1.46 6.56
N PHE A 116 10.37 -1.42 6.66
CA PHE A 116 9.70 -0.64 7.70
C PHE A 116 10.16 -1.04 9.11
N PHE A 117 10.20 -2.33 9.43
CA PHE A 117 10.66 -2.79 10.73
C PHE A 117 12.15 -2.54 10.98
N ILE A 118 13.01 -2.74 9.98
CA ILE A 118 14.45 -2.49 10.10
C ILE A 118 14.70 -1.01 10.37
N ILE A 119 14.11 -0.12 9.56
CA ILE A 119 14.26 1.34 9.69
C ILE A 119 13.61 1.86 10.97
N GLY A 120 12.41 1.39 11.31
CA GLY A 120 11.72 1.80 12.54
C GLY A 120 12.45 1.39 13.82
N ASN A 121 13.14 0.25 13.81
CA ASN A 121 13.98 -0.17 14.93
C ASN A 121 15.32 0.58 14.97
N ALA A 122 15.89 0.92 13.81
CA ALA A 122 17.16 1.65 13.74
C ALA A 122 17.01 3.14 14.08
N TYR A 123 15.90 3.76 13.69
CA TYR A 123 15.64 5.20 13.79
C TYR A 123 14.26 5.49 14.39
N PRO A 124 14.02 5.14 15.67
CA PRO A 124 12.75 5.45 16.32
C PRO A 124 12.56 6.97 16.45
N ILE A 125 11.33 7.44 16.23
CA ILE A 125 10.94 8.81 16.57
C ILE A 125 10.74 8.84 18.09
N SER A 126 11.70 9.40 18.80
CA SER A 126 11.67 9.67 20.24
C SER A 126 11.06 11.03 20.56
#